data_AF-A0A543F0T3-F1
#
_entry.id   AF-A0A543F0T3-F1
#
_cell.length_a   1.000
_cell.length_b   1.000
_cell.length_c   1.000
_cell.angle_alpha   90.00
_cell.angle_beta   90.00
_cell.angle_gamma   90.00
#
_symmetry.space_group_name_H-M   'P 1'
#
loop_
_entity.id
_entity.type
_entity.pdbx_description
1 polymer ?
#
loop_
_entity_poly.entity_id
_entity_poly.type
_entity_poly.pdbx_seq_one_letter_code
_entity_poly.pdbx_strand_id
1 'polypeptide(L)'
;MTYLREHPCIDCGNSDLRVLDFDHRPGSGKRKDVMAMVKEGFSLKKLAEEIAKCDVRCRNCHAIVTLERAGRNWRSDAMRRQTKNDR
;
A
#
# COMPACT_ATOMS: atom_id res chain seq x y z
N MET A 1 16.91 7.80 1.82
CA MET A 1 16.42 6.82 2.82
C MET A 1 15.83 7.49 4.06
N THR A 2 15.25 8.68 3.91
CA THR A 2 14.59 9.45 4.99
C THR A 2 13.06 9.42 4.89
N TYR A 3 12.50 9.35 3.67
CA TYR A 3 11.06 9.45 3.44
C TYR A 3 10.21 8.49 4.30
N LEU A 4 10.48 7.18 4.29
CA LEU A 4 9.70 6.21 5.07
C LEU A 4 9.85 6.36 6.60
N ARG A 5 10.89 7.06 7.10
CA ARG A 5 11.04 7.32 8.55
C ARG A 5 10.09 8.41 9.03
N GLU A 6 9.73 9.34 8.15
CA GLU A 6 8.89 10.49 8.45
C GLU A 6 7.41 10.24 8.11
N HIS A 7 7.12 9.14 7.41
CA HIS A 7 5.79 8.79 6.93
C HIS A 7 5.38 7.42 7.51
N PRO A 8 4.76 7.36 8.70
CA PRO A 8 4.20 6.13 9.22
C PRO A 8 3.03 5.64 8.36
N CYS A 9 2.56 4.42 8.62
CA CYS A 9 1.36 3.88 7.99
C CYS A 9 0.18 4.84 8.17
N ILE A 10 -0.43 5.28 7.07
CA ILE A 10 -1.56 6.21 7.10
C ILE A 10 -2.81 5.63 7.77
N ASP A 11 -2.98 4.29 7.77
CA ASP A 11 -4.19 3.66 8.31
C ASP A 11 -4.06 3.28 9.80
N CYS A 12 -2.85 2.91 10.27
CA CYS A 12 -2.66 2.39 11.63
C CYS A 12 -1.50 3.01 12.42
N GLY A 13 -0.76 3.96 11.85
CA GLY A 13 0.32 4.68 12.52
C GLY A 13 1.62 3.90 12.75
N ASN A 14 1.71 2.63 12.31
CA ASN A 14 2.95 1.85 12.44
C ASN A 14 4.12 2.58 11.76
N SER A 15 5.22 2.77 12.48
CA SER A 15 6.43 3.47 12.01
C SER A 15 7.64 2.55 11.83
N ASP A 16 7.49 1.23 12.01
CA ASP A 16 8.55 0.26 11.76
C ASP A 16 8.85 0.17 10.27
N LEU A 17 9.97 0.79 9.88
CA LEU A 17 10.40 0.90 8.49
C LEU A 17 10.49 -0.45 7.77
N ARG A 18 10.69 -1.56 8.49
CA ARG A 18 10.78 -2.90 7.89
C ARG A 18 9.45 -3.37 7.30
N VAL A 19 8.33 -2.84 7.77
CA VAL A 19 6.97 -3.23 7.34
C VAL A 19 6.27 -2.16 6.50
N LEU A 20 6.88 -1.00 6.30
CA LEU A 20 6.32 0.07 5.48
C LEU A 20 6.53 -0.18 3.99
N ASP A 21 5.55 0.23 3.19
CA ASP A 21 5.53 0.08 1.74
C ASP A 21 4.79 1.26 1.07
N PHE A 22 5.04 1.45 -0.22
CA PHE A 22 4.36 2.45 -1.05
C PHE A 22 3.10 1.86 -1.68
N ASP A 23 1.91 2.27 -1.22
CA ASP A 23 0.63 1.88 -1.81
C ASP A 23 0.14 2.94 -2.79
N HIS A 24 0.03 2.60 -4.08
CA HIS A 24 -0.49 3.52 -5.08
C HIS A 24 -1.93 3.91 -4.81
N ARG A 25 -2.22 5.23 -4.85
CA ARG A 25 -3.59 5.72 -4.74
C ARG A 25 -4.43 5.27 -5.95
N PRO A 26 -5.72 4.90 -5.76
CA PRO A 26 -6.61 4.57 -6.86
C PRO A 26 -6.70 5.71 -7.88
N GLY A 27 -6.71 5.38 -9.18
CA GLY A 27 -6.79 6.37 -10.24
C GLY A 27 -5.55 7.23 -10.46
N SER A 28 -4.47 7.04 -9.69
CA SER A 28 -3.25 7.88 -9.77
C SER A 28 -2.41 7.71 -11.05
N GLY A 29 -2.82 6.84 -11.97
CA GLY A 29 -2.05 6.55 -13.18
C GLY A 29 -0.66 6.00 -12.86
N LYS A 30 -0.62 4.95 -12.02
CA LYS A 30 0.64 4.30 -11.68
C LYS A 30 1.35 3.82 -12.94
N ARG A 31 2.63 4.12 -13.05
CA ARG A 31 3.46 3.64 -14.16
C ARG A 31 3.96 2.24 -13.85
N LYS A 32 4.49 2.05 -12.65
CA LYS A 32 5.06 0.79 -12.19
C LYS A 32 5.21 0.80 -10.67
N ASP A 33 5.37 -0.38 -10.10
CA ASP A 33 5.78 -0.52 -8.70
C ASP A 33 7.09 0.24 -8.42
N VAL A 34 7.15 0.97 -7.30
CA VAL A 34 8.31 1.81 -6.94
C VAL A 34 9.56 0.94 -6.77
N MET A 35 9.44 -0.23 -6.11
CA MET A 35 10.58 -1.12 -5.90
C MET A 35 11.05 -1.78 -7.20
N ALA A 36 10.14 -2.05 -8.14
CA ALA A 36 10.52 -2.46 -9.49
C ALA A 36 11.29 -1.36 -10.23
N MET A 37 10.87 -0.09 -10.12
CA MET A 37 11.60 1.04 -10.72
C MET A 37 12.99 1.23 -10.12
N VAL A 38 13.15 1.01 -8.81
CA VAL A 38 14.48 1.03 -8.17
C VAL A 38 15.37 -0.07 -8.74
N LYS A 39 14.87 -1.30 -8.84
CA LYS A 39 15.62 -2.45 -9.39
C LYS A 39 16.03 -2.25 -10.85
N GLU A 40 15.20 -1.57 -11.63
CA GLU A 40 15.45 -1.28 -13.04
C GLU A 40 16.30 -0.02 -13.27
N GLY A 41 16.76 0.65 -12.21
CA GLY A 41 17.68 1.78 -12.32
C GLY A 41 17.05 3.07 -12.85
N PHE A 42 15.77 3.31 -12.57
CA PHE A 42 15.12 4.57 -12.94
C PHE A 42 15.75 5.77 -12.23
N SER A 43 15.73 6.94 -12.89
CA SER A 43 16.25 8.17 -12.30
C SER A 43 15.51 8.56 -11.02
N LEU A 44 16.22 9.21 -10.08
CA LEU A 44 15.64 9.71 -8.83
C LEU A 44 14.42 10.61 -9.05
N LYS A 45 14.45 11.42 -10.13
CA LYS A 45 13.29 12.25 -10.53
C LYS A 45 12.06 11.40 -10.83
N LYS A 46 12.19 10.36 -11.67
CA LYS A 46 11.08 9.47 -12.01
C LYS A 46 10.59 8.67 -10.80
N LEU A 47 11.50 8.27 -9.91
CA LEU A 47 11.15 7.62 -8.65
C LEU A 47 10.36 8.57 -7.74
N ALA A 48 10.78 9.83 -7.59
CA ALA A 48 10.07 10.81 -6.78
C ALA A 48 8.68 11.12 -7.34
N GLU A 49 8.55 11.26 -8.66
CA GLU A 49 7.26 11.43 -9.34
C GLU A 49 6.32 10.24 -9.12
N GLU A 50 6.85 9.02 -9.10
CA GLU A 50 6.04 7.82 -8.84
C GLU A 50 5.69 7.68 -7.35
N ILE A 51 6.64 7.95 -6.45
CA ILE A 51 6.40 7.96 -4.99
C ILE A 51 5.34 8.98 -4.62
N ALA A 52 5.30 10.13 -5.28
CA ALA A 52 4.29 11.17 -5.05
C ALA A 52 2.85 10.68 -5.31
N LYS A 53 2.66 9.55 -6.02
CA LYS A 53 1.36 8.93 -6.28
C LYS A 53 0.96 7.88 -5.25
N CYS A 54 1.84 7.58 -4.29
CA CYS A 54 1.63 6.58 -3.28
C CYS A 54 1.30 7.22 -1.92
N ASP A 55 0.59 6.46 -1.10
CA ASP A 55 0.55 6.66 0.34
C ASP A 55 1.51 5.66 1.00
N VAL A 56 2.02 5.98 2.19
CA VAL A 56 2.81 5.01 2.97
C VAL A 56 1.87 4.19 3.83
N ARG A 57 1.93 2.86 3.68
CA ARG A 57 1.12 1.89 4.42
C ARG A 57 2.00 0.76 4.93
N CYS A 58 1.64 0.16 6.06
CA CYS A 58 2.26 -1.10 6.45
C CYS A 58 1.72 -2.25 5.59
N ARG A 59 2.49 -3.31 5.40
CA ARG A 59 2.10 -4.45 4.54
C ARG A 59 0.76 -5.08 4.89
N ASN A 60 0.38 -5.10 6.17
CA ASN A 60 -0.91 -5.64 6.60
C ASN A 60 -2.08 -4.75 6.14
N CYS A 61 -2.03 -3.45 6.42
CA CYS A 61 -3.03 -2.48 5.97
C CYS A 61 -3.08 -2.42 4.44
N HIS A 62 -1.92 -2.42 3.78
CA HIS A 62 -1.82 -2.46 2.32
C HIS A 62 -2.52 -3.70 1.73
N ALA A 63 -2.34 -4.88 2.32
CA ALA A 63 -3.01 -6.10 1.87
C ALA A 63 -4.53 -6.02 2.05
N ILE A 64 -5.02 -5.48 3.18
CA ILE A 64 -6.46 -5.28 3.43
C ILE A 64 -7.05 -4.34 2.38
N VAL A 65 -6.46 -3.15 2.23
CA VAL A 65 -6.92 -2.13 1.28
C VAL A 65 -6.88 -2.66 -0.17
N THR A 66 -5.87 -3.45 -0.52
CA THR A 66 -5.81 -4.12 -1.83
C THR A 66 -7.00 -5.05 -2.04
N LEU A 67 -7.33 -5.88 -1.04
CA LEU A 67 -8.47 -6.81 -1.11
C LEU A 67 -9.81 -6.07 -1.16
N GLU A 68 -9.93 -4.95 -0.46
CA GLU A 68 -11.12 -4.08 -0.51
C GLU A 68 -11.30 -3.46 -1.91
N ARG A 69 -10.20 -3.01 -2.54
CA ARG A 69 -10.20 -2.46 -3.91
C ARG A 69 -10.46 -3.52 -4.99
N ALA A 70 -10.03 -4.76 -4.77
CA ALA A 70 -10.13 -5.85 -5.75
C ALA A 70 -11.55 -6.45 -5.90
N GLY A 71 -12.52 -5.98 -5.11
CA GLY A 71 -13.90 -6.48 -5.16
C GLY A 71 -14.08 -7.81 -4.39
N ARG A 72 -15.00 -8.67 -4.86
CA ARG A 72 -15.33 -9.92 -4.14
C ARG A 72 -14.16 -10.91 -4.22
N ASN A 73 -13.61 -11.25 -3.07
CA ASN A 73 -12.62 -12.30 -2.90
C ASN A 73 -12.98 -13.15 -1.67
N TRP A 74 -12.51 -14.41 -1.62
CA TRP A 74 -12.90 -15.35 -0.57
C TRP A 74 -12.50 -14.89 0.84
N ARG A 75 -11.38 -14.17 0.99
CA ARG A 75 -10.92 -13.65 2.30
C ARG A 75 -11.87 -12.57 2.81
N SER A 76 -12.23 -11.62 1.96
CA SER A 76 -13.20 -10.57 2.29
C SER A 76 -14.60 -11.13 2.50
N ASP A 77 -15.00 -12.14 1.72
CA ASP A 77 -16.27 -12.85 1.91
C ASP A 77 -16.29 -13.62 3.24
N ALA A 78 -15.19 -14.26 3.65
CA ALA A 78 -15.08 -14.96 4.94
C ALA A 78 -15.27 -13.99 6.12
N MET A 79 -14.63 -12.82 6.09
CA MET A 79 -14.80 -11.80 7.14
C MET A 79 -16.23 -11.23 7.20
N ARG A 80 -16.90 -11.08 6.04
CA ARG A 80 -18.33 -10.68 5.97
C ARG A 80 -19.29 -11.74 6.51
N ARG A 81 -18.94 -13.03 6.43
CA ARG A 81 -19.77 -14.12 6.95
C ARG A 81 -19.67 -14.21 8.47
N GLN A 82 -18.47 -13.98 9.02
CA GLN A 82 -18.25 -13.96 10.46
C GLN A 82 -19.09 -12.87 11.16
N THR A 83 -19.08 -11.65 10.62
CA THR A 83 -19.92 -10.53 11.12
C THR A 83 -21.43 -10.77 11.06
N LYS A 84 -21.91 -11.68 10.21
CA LYS A 84 -23.33 -12.09 10.18
C LYS A 84 -23.68 -13.19 11.19
N ASN A 85 -22.70 -14.00 11.58
CA ASN A 85 -22.89 -15.12 12.49
C ASN A 85 -22.73 -14.71 13.98
N ASP A 86 -22.07 -13.56 14.22
CA ASP A 86 -21.89 -12.97 15.55
C ASP A 86 -23.06 -12.03 15.97
N ARG A 87 -24.15 -11.96 15.18
CA ARG A 87 -25.39 -11.21 15.46
C ARG A 87 -26.57 -12.16 15.57
#